data_AF-A0A4R8ZXA0-F1
#
_entry.id   AF-A0A4R8ZXA0-F1
#
_cell.length_a   1.000
_cell.length_b   1.000
_cell.length_c   1.000
_cell.angle_alpha   90.00
_cell.angle_beta   90.00
_cell.angle_gamma   90.00
#
_symmetry.space_group_name_H-M   'P 1'
#
loop_
_entity.id
_entity.type
_entity.pdbx_description
1 polymer ?
#
loop_
_entity_poly.entity_id
_entity_poly.type
_entity_poly.pdbx_seq_one_letter_code
_entity_poly.pdbx_strand_id
1 'polypeptide(L)'
;MDLRALRRAPLLGVLVGLVALEALALWALTAWWVLELLIDTPTSMGGALALLALTAVAAVWVSAITVGALRGRSWIRGAAVTWQLVQIMIAVGCFQGIYARPDVGWALLAPSIVVLVLVFTPKVVAATSHEPKPDAD
;
A
#
# COMPACT_ATOMS: atom_id res chain seq x y z
N MET A 1 4.23 -16.12 12.66
CA MET A 1 5.13 -15.12 12.05
C MET A 1 6.32 -15.88 11.46
N ASP A 2 6.27 -16.26 10.19
CA ASP A 2 7.33 -17.09 9.58
C ASP A 2 8.37 -16.23 8.88
N LEU A 3 9.17 -15.52 9.67
CA LEU A 3 10.27 -14.67 9.19
C LEU A 3 11.30 -15.44 8.35
N ARG A 4 11.30 -16.78 8.43
CA ARG A 4 12.22 -17.64 7.70
C ARG A 4 11.89 -17.68 6.20
N ALA A 5 10.61 -17.53 5.82
CA ALA A 5 10.20 -17.46 4.42
C ALA A 5 10.67 -16.15 3.75
N LEU A 6 10.58 -15.01 4.45
CA LEU A 6 11.10 -13.71 3.98
C LEU A 6 12.61 -13.75 3.75
N ARG A 7 13.34 -14.50 4.59
CA ARG A 7 14.79 -14.67 4.49
C ARG A 7 15.20 -15.57 3.31
N ARG A 8 14.32 -16.48 2.87
CA ARG A 8 14.53 -17.35 1.69
C ARG A 8 14.13 -16.67 0.37
N ALA A 9 13.19 -15.72 0.41
CA ALA A 9 12.71 -14.96 -0.74
C ALA A 9 12.87 -13.44 -0.50
N PRO A 10 14.07 -12.87 -0.69
CA PRO A 10 14.36 -11.48 -0.32
C PRO A 10 13.44 -10.46 -1.03
N LEU A 11 13.03 -10.75 -2.26
CA LEU A 11 12.10 -9.91 -3.03
C LEU A 11 10.70 -9.83 -2.40
N LEU A 12 10.21 -10.93 -1.80
CA LEU A 12 8.95 -10.91 -1.06
C LEU A 12 9.07 -10.08 0.22
N GLY A 13 10.22 -10.15 0.88
CA GLY A 13 10.55 -9.29 2.03
C GLY A 13 10.50 -7.81 1.68
N VAL A 14 11.11 -7.42 0.57
CA VAL A 14 11.09 -6.03 0.08
C VAL A 14 9.68 -5.59 -0.27
N LEU A 15 8.91 -6.40 -1.00
CA LEU A 15 7.51 -6.11 -1.32
C LEU A 15 6.70 -5.83 -0.03
N VAL A 16 6.74 -6.77 0.92
CA VAL A 16 5.98 -6.64 2.17
C VAL A 16 6.44 -5.43 2.97
N GLY A 17 7.75 -5.16 3.01
CA GLY A 17 8.31 -3.99 3.69
C GLY A 17 7.80 -2.67 3.10
N LEU A 18 7.74 -2.56 1.77
CA LEU A 18 7.24 -1.37 1.09
C LEU A 18 5.75 -1.16 1.34
N VAL A 19 4.92 -2.19 1.18
CA VAL A 19 3.47 -2.10 1.41
C VAL A 19 3.17 -1.83 2.90
N ALA A 20 3.97 -2.38 3.82
CA ALA A 20 3.86 -2.08 5.24
C ALA A 20 4.19 -0.61 5.54
N LEU A 21 5.20 -0.05 4.88
CA LEU A 21 5.56 1.36 5.01
C LEU A 21 4.44 2.26 4.48
N GLU A 22 3.81 1.90 3.37
CA GLU A 22 2.62 2.60 2.84
C GLU A 22 1.46 2.56 3.85
N ALA A 23 1.19 1.41 4.47
CA ALA A 23 0.16 1.30 5.50
C ALA A 23 0.46 2.22 6.70
N LEU A 24 1.72 2.25 7.15
CA LEU A 24 2.14 3.14 8.24
C LEU A 24 1.99 4.62 7.87
N ALA A 25 2.36 4.99 6.64
CA ALA A 25 2.18 6.35 6.14
C ALA A 25 0.70 6.77 6.12
N LEU A 26 -0.20 5.86 5.72
CA LEU A 26 -1.65 6.12 5.77
C LEU A 26 -2.16 6.28 7.19
N TRP A 27 -1.73 5.44 8.12
CA TRP A 27 -2.11 5.59 9.54
C TRP A 27 -1.60 6.91 10.12
N ALA A 28 -0.38 7.32 9.79
CA ALA A 28 0.16 8.62 10.19
C ALA A 28 -0.66 9.77 9.59
N LEU A 29 -1.05 9.68 8.32
CA LEU A 29 -1.90 10.67 7.65
C LEU A 29 -3.30 10.73 8.27
N THR A 30 -3.92 9.59 8.58
CA THR A 30 -5.21 9.54 9.28
C THR A 30 -5.11 10.15 10.67
N ALA A 31 -4.07 9.83 11.43
CA ALA A 31 -3.83 10.43 12.74
C ALA A 31 -3.61 11.94 12.64
N TRP A 32 -2.88 12.40 11.63
CA TRP A 32 -2.71 13.82 11.32
C TRP A 32 -4.06 14.50 11.08
N TRP A 33 -4.92 13.93 10.23
CA TRP A 33 -6.27 14.47 9.99
C TRP A 33 -7.12 14.55 11.25
N VAL A 34 -7.06 13.54 12.12
CA VAL A 34 -7.75 13.58 13.42
C VAL A 34 -7.23 14.74 14.26
N LEU A 35 -5.91 14.93 14.33
CA LEU A 35 -5.31 16.04 15.08
C LEU A 35 -5.72 17.40 14.50
N GLU A 36 -5.70 17.55 13.17
CA GLU A 36 -6.12 18.76 12.47
C GLU A 36 -7.56 19.15 12.86
N LEU A 37 -8.49 18.17 12.86
CA LEU A 37 -9.89 18.39 13.26
C LEU A 37 -10.07 18.80 14.73
N LEU A 38 -9.10 18.48 15.60
CA LEU A 38 -9.16 18.81 17.01
C LEU A 38 -8.58 20.19 17.32
N ILE A 39 -7.62 20.67 16.51
CA ILE A 39 -6.87 21.90 16.78
C ILE A 39 -7.24 23.06 15.85
N ASP A 40 -7.78 22.77 14.67
CA ASP A 40 -8.15 23.79 13.67
C ASP A 40 -9.60 23.62 13.18
N THR A 41 -10.17 24.69 12.65
CA THR A 41 -11.52 24.70 12.09
C THR A 41 -11.47 24.51 10.56
N PRO A 42 -11.93 23.36 10.03
CA PRO A 42 -11.88 23.11 8.60
C PRO A 42 -12.83 24.04 7.83
N THR A 43 -12.41 24.47 6.64
CA THR A 43 -13.23 25.27 5.72
C THR A 43 -14.52 24.56 5.29
N SER A 44 -14.49 23.22 5.26
CA SER A 44 -15.65 22.36 5.03
C SER A 44 -15.57 21.13 5.93
N MET A 45 -16.50 21.05 6.89
CA MET A 45 -16.62 19.90 7.79
C MET A 45 -16.89 18.59 7.01
N GLY A 46 -17.75 18.65 6.00
CA GLY A 46 -18.07 17.49 5.17
C GLY A 46 -16.86 16.98 4.39
N GLY A 47 -16.06 17.88 3.81
CA GLY A 47 -14.83 17.52 3.09
C GLY A 47 -13.77 16.92 4.02
N ALA A 48 -13.61 17.49 5.20
CA ALA A 48 -12.63 17.02 6.18
C ALA A 48 -12.99 15.60 6.69
N LEU A 49 -14.26 15.36 7.03
CA LEU A 49 -14.74 14.04 7.42
C LEU A 49 -14.64 13.02 6.28
N ALA A 50 -14.90 13.42 5.03
CA ALA A 50 -14.76 12.55 3.88
C ALA A 50 -13.31 12.11 3.66
N LEU A 51 -12.35 13.03 3.76
CA LEU A 51 -10.92 12.72 3.65
C LEU A 51 -10.44 11.84 4.81
N LEU A 52 -10.89 12.13 6.03
CA LEU A 52 -10.59 11.29 7.20
C LEU A 52 -11.10 9.86 7.00
N ALA A 53 -12.37 9.70 6.60
CA ALA A 53 -12.95 8.38 6.35
C ALA A 53 -12.23 7.65 5.22
N LEU A 54 -11.93 8.33 4.10
CA LEU A 54 -11.25 7.75 2.96
C LEU A 54 -9.84 7.28 3.32
N THR A 55 -9.06 8.10 4.05
CA THR A 55 -7.71 7.73 4.48
C THR A 55 -7.74 6.59 5.50
N ALA A 56 -8.69 6.57 6.43
CA ALA A 56 -8.84 5.48 7.39
C ALA A 56 -9.19 4.15 6.71
N VAL A 57 -10.12 4.17 5.73
CA VAL A 57 -10.46 2.97 4.94
C VAL A 57 -9.25 2.49 4.15
N ALA A 58 -8.50 3.39 3.52
CA ALA A 58 -7.27 3.05 2.83
C ALA A 58 -6.24 2.43 3.80
N ALA A 59 -6.03 3.03 4.98
CA ALA A 59 -5.08 2.54 5.97
C ALA A 59 -5.41 1.11 6.41
N VAL A 60 -6.69 0.82 6.69
CA VAL A 60 -7.18 -0.52 7.03
C VAL A 60 -6.97 -1.49 5.87
N TRP A 61 -7.29 -1.08 4.64
CA TRP A 61 -7.17 -1.93 3.46
C TRP A 61 -5.72 -2.30 3.17
N VAL A 62 -4.80 -1.34 3.15
CA VAL A 62 -3.37 -1.59 2.90
C VAL A 62 -2.73 -2.40 4.03
N SER A 63 -3.19 -2.21 5.28
CA SER A 63 -2.83 -3.07 6.40
C SER A 63 -3.28 -4.52 6.16
N ALA A 64 -4.50 -4.74 5.64
CA ALA A 64 -5.00 -6.06 5.31
C ALA A 64 -4.21 -6.72 4.16
N ILE A 65 -3.79 -5.94 3.15
CA ILE A 65 -2.88 -6.40 2.07
C ILE A 65 -1.56 -6.86 2.69
N THR A 66 -0.96 -6.06 3.58
CA THR A 66 0.30 -6.39 4.27
C THR A 66 0.18 -7.68 5.08
N VAL A 67 -0.85 -7.80 5.92
CA VAL A 67 -1.09 -8.99 6.76
C VAL A 67 -1.38 -10.21 5.90
N GLY A 68 -2.15 -10.05 4.84
CA GLY A 68 -2.36 -11.11 3.88
C GLY A 68 -1.03 -11.58 3.28
N ALA A 69 -0.13 -10.65 2.96
CA ALA A 69 1.06 -10.95 2.17
C ALA A 69 2.02 -11.80 3.00
N LEU A 70 2.11 -11.46 4.29
CA LEU A 70 2.74 -12.27 5.33
C LEU A 70 2.11 -13.66 5.50
N ARG A 71 0.84 -13.83 5.14
CA ARG A 71 0.10 -15.11 5.17
C ARG A 71 0.11 -15.83 3.82
N GLY A 72 0.82 -15.33 2.81
CA GLY A 72 0.94 -15.97 1.49
C GLY A 72 -0.38 -16.12 0.73
N ARG A 73 -1.38 -15.24 0.94
CA ARG A 73 -2.66 -15.37 0.24
C ARG A 73 -2.58 -14.83 -1.19
N SER A 74 -3.18 -15.54 -2.15
CA SER A 74 -3.13 -15.20 -3.58
C SER A 74 -3.94 -13.96 -3.98
N TRP A 75 -5.03 -13.65 -3.27
CA TRP A 75 -5.93 -12.50 -3.56
C TRP A 75 -5.25 -11.12 -3.45
N ILE A 76 -4.08 -11.09 -2.81
CA ILE A 76 -3.35 -9.86 -2.46
C ILE A 76 -2.72 -9.22 -3.67
N ARG A 77 -2.36 -10.01 -4.66
CA ARG A 77 -1.74 -9.49 -5.89
C ARG A 77 -2.67 -8.50 -6.56
N GLY A 78 -3.95 -8.87 -6.69
CA GLY A 78 -4.98 -7.98 -7.24
C GLY A 78 -5.17 -6.74 -6.37
N ALA A 79 -5.31 -6.91 -5.06
CA ALA A 79 -5.51 -5.79 -4.14
C ALA A 79 -4.32 -4.81 -4.11
N ALA A 80 -3.09 -5.32 -4.11
CA ALA A 80 -1.88 -4.52 -4.16
C ALA A 80 -1.79 -3.75 -5.49
N VAL A 81 -2.05 -4.40 -6.63
CA VAL A 81 -2.09 -3.70 -7.94
C VAL A 81 -3.11 -2.58 -7.92
N THR A 82 -4.33 -2.81 -7.43
CA THR A 82 -5.35 -1.76 -7.34
C THR A 82 -4.88 -0.60 -6.47
N TRP A 83 -4.28 -0.87 -5.31
CA TRP A 83 -3.74 0.16 -4.44
C TRP A 83 -2.65 1.00 -5.14
N GLN A 84 -1.72 0.34 -5.85
CA GLN A 84 -0.67 1.04 -6.57
C GLN A 84 -1.21 1.91 -7.71
N LEU A 85 -2.25 1.45 -8.42
CA LEU A 85 -2.91 2.27 -9.44
C LEU A 85 -3.57 3.51 -8.83
N VAL A 86 -4.23 3.38 -7.68
CA VAL A 86 -4.80 4.51 -6.95
C VAL A 86 -3.71 5.52 -6.58
N GLN A 87 -2.57 5.08 -6.04
CA GLN A 87 -1.47 5.98 -5.71
C GLN A 87 -0.87 6.66 -6.94
N ILE A 88 -0.71 5.95 -8.06
CA ILE A 88 -0.24 6.53 -9.33
C ILE A 88 -1.21 7.61 -9.81
N MET A 89 -2.52 7.36 -9.75
CA MET A 89 -3.53 8.37 -10.12
C MET A 89 -3.44 9.61 -9.23
N ILE A 90 -3.28 9.43 -7.92
CA ILE A 90 -3.09 10.55 -6.97
C ILE A 90 -1.80 11.30 -7.29
N ALA A 91 -0.69 10.60 -7.56
CA ALA A 91 0.60 11.19 -7.90
C ALA A 91 0.53 12.04 -9.16
N VAL A 92 -0.15 11.55 -10.21
CA VAL A 92 -0.42 12.33 -11.43
C VAL A 92 -1.20 13.60 -11.10
N GLY A 93 -2.20 13.51 -10.22
CA GLY A 93 -2.90 14.66 -9.64
C GLY A 93 -1.97 15.68 -8.99
N CYS A 94 -0.95 15.23 -8.26
CA CYS A 94 0.02 16.12 -7.61
C CYS A 94 0.94 16.87 -8.59
N PHE A 95 1.12 16.40 -9.83
CA PHE A 95 1.92 17.10 -10.84
C PHE A 95 1.16 18.21 -11.58
N GLN A 96 -0.16 18.29 -11.41
CA GLN A 96 -1.03 19.18 -12.17
C GLN A 96 -1.85 20.10 -11.27
N GLY A 97 -2.29 21.25 -11.81
CA GLY A 97 -3.14 22.22 -11.12
C GLY A 97 -2.37 23.35 -10.41
N ILE A 98 -3.13 24.30 -9.84
CA ILE A 98 -2.61 25.52 -9.20
C ILE A 98 -1.81 25.19 -7.92
N TYR A 99 -2.19 24.11 -7.23
CA TYR A 99 -1.53 23.61 -6.02
C TYR A 99 -0.64 22.39 -6.31
N ALA A 100 -0.07 22.31 -7.52
CA ALA A 100 0.82 21.21 -7.88
C ALA A 100 1.98 21.11 -6.87
N ARG A 101 2.20 19.88 -6.38
CA ARG A 101 3.26 19.51 -5.45
C ARG A 101 4.06 18.35 -6.04
N PRO A 102 5.01 18.62 -6.96
CA PRO A 102 5.80 17.58 -7.60
C PRO A 102 6.65 16.77 -6.62
N ASP A 103 7.03 17.38 -5.50
CA ASP A 103 7.67 16.72 -4.35
C ASP A 103 6.83 15.55 -3.83
N VAL A 104 5.53 15.79 -3.58
CA VAL A 104 4.59 14.75 -3.13
C VAL A 104 4.29 13.75 -4.26
N GLY A 105 4.16 14.24 -5.49
CA GLY A 105 3.93 13.39 -6.67
C GLY A 105 5.01 12.33 -6.84
N TRP A 106 6.29 12.71 -6.76
CA TRP A 106 7.40 11.76 -6.83
C TRP A 106 7.48 10.82 -5.64
N ALA A 107 7.21 11.33 -4.42
CA ALA A 107 7.19 10.52 -3.21
C ALA A 107 6.12 9.42 -3.25
N LEU A 108 5.01 9.62 -3.97
CA LEU A 108 3.97 8.61 -4.22
C LEU A 108 4.30 7.73 -5.43
N LEU A 109 4.72 8.33 -6.55
CA LEU A 109 4.92 7.62 -7.82
C LEU A 109 6.05 6.59 -7.74
N ALA A 110 7.20 6.98 -7.17
CA ALA A 110 8.40 6.14 -7.13
C ALA A 110 8.16 4.81 -6.38
N PRO A 111 7.68 4.78 -5.12
CA PRO A 111 7.40 3.52 -4.45
C PRO A 111 6.32 2.73 -5.19
N SER A 112 5.33 3.40 -5.78
CA SER A 112 4.23 2.70 -6.45
C SER A 112 4.67 1.90 -7.66
N ILE A 113 5.54 2.49 -8.48
CA ILE A 113 6.15 1.79 -9.62
C ILE A 113 6.98 0.60 -9.13
N VAL A 114 7.78 0.79 -8.08
CA VAL A 114 8.63 -0.28 -7.53
C VAL A 114 7.78 -1.44 -7.03
N VAL A 115 6.74 -1.19 -6.24
CA VAL A 115 5.84 -2.24 -5.74
C VAL A 115 5.12 -2.92 -6.90
N LEU A 116 4.62 -2.17 -7.88
CA LEU A 116 3.93 -2.74 -9.04
C LEU A 116 4.83 -3.72 -9.81
N VAL A 117 6.09 -3.33 -10.08
CA VAL A 117 7.08 -4.21 -10.73
C VAL A 117 7.37 -5.45 -9.87
N LEU A 118 7.50 -5.29 -8.56
CA LEU A 118 7.75 -6.41 -7.64
C LEU A 118 6.58 -7.41 -7.61
N VAL A 119 5.32 -6.95 -7.65
CA VAL A 119 4.13 -7.83 -7.66
C VAL A 119 4.10 -8.76 -8.88
N PHE A 120 4.60 -8.28 -10.02
CA PHE A 120 4.68 -9.08 -11.25
C PHE A 120 5.98 -9.87 -11.41
N THR A 121 6.95 -9.70 -10.51
CA THR A 121 8.23 -10.39 -10.59
C THR A 121 8.03 -11.89 -10.38
N PRO A 122 8.49 -12.77 -11.31
CA PRO A 122 8.25 -14.22 -11.26
C PRO A 122 8.68 -14.89 -9.95
N LYS A 123 9.76 -14.37 -9.33
CA LYS A 123 10.26 -14.84 -8.03
C LYS A 123 9.29 -14.59 -6.88
N VAL A 124 8.51 -13.52 -6.94
CA VAL A 124 7.45 -13.20 -5.96
C VAL A 124 6.23 -14.07 -6.23
N VAL A 125 5.89 -14.27 -7.50
CA VAL A 125 4.80 -15.17 -7.92
C VAL A 125 5.04 -16.59 -7.40
N ALA A 126 6.21 -17.16 -7.67
CA ALA A 126 6.59 -18.51 -7.23
C ALA A 126 6.56 -18.69 -5.70
N ALA A 127 6.90 -17.64 -4.93
CA ALA A 127 6.84 -17.68 -3.47
C ALA A 127 5.41 -17.61 -2.90
N THR A 128 4.44 -17.16 -3.69
CA THR A 128 3.02 -17.04 -3.29
C THR A 128 2.14 -18.18 -3.83
N SER A 129 2.63 -18.95 -4.81
CA SER A 129 2.01 -20.16 -5.31
C SER A 129 2.61 -21.38 -4.61
N HIS A 130 2.00 -21.81 -3.51
CA HIS A 130 2.22 -23.17 -2.98
C HIS A 130 1.60 -24.14 -3.98
N GLU A 131 2.41 -24.86 -4.74
CA GLU A 131 1.94 -26.00 -5.52
C GLU A 131 2.14 -27.23 -4.64
N PRO A 132 1.06 -27.89 -4.16
CA PRO A 132 1.18 -29.16 -3.44
C PRO A 132 1.95 -30.13 -4.34
N LYS A 133 3.10 -30.59 -3.86
CA LYS A 133 3.86 -31.65 -4.52
C LYS A 133 2.90 -32.85 -4.65
N PRO A 134 2.67 -33.40 -5.85
CA PRO A 134 1.89 -34.63 -5.98
C PRO A 134 2.59 -35.70 -5.14
N ASP A 135 1.88 -36.21 -4.14
CA ASP A 135 2.33 -37.38 -3.40
C ASP A 135 2.45 -38.51 -4.42
N ALA A 136 3.67 -39.01 -4.56
CA ALA A 136 3.96 -40.11 -5.47
C ALA A 136 3.47 -41.39 -4.82
N ASP A 137 2.23 -41.75 -5.13
CA ASP A 137 1.68 -43.09 -4.93
C ASP A 137 2.03 -43.99 -6.13
#